data_AF-A0A9Y2JP05-F1
#
_entry.id   AF-A0A9Y2JP05-F1
#
_cell.length_a   1.000
_cell.length_b   1.000
_cell.length_c   1.000
_cell.angle_alpha   90.00
_cell.angle_beta   90.00
_cell.angle_gamma   90.00
#
_symmetry.space_group_name_H-M   'P 1'
#
loop_
_entity.id
_entity.type
_entity.pdbx_description
1 polymer ?
#
loop_
_entity_poly.entity_id
_entity_poly.type
_entity_poly.pdbx_seq_one_letter_code
_entity_poly.pdbx_strand_id
1 'polypeptide(L)' 'MATVNIPANAPHHFRNVAGSPAGVRMLCTCTPAGQDEFFRRVGDEVASMHAPPPPLTDVEVAERRRRAADLAPWYRTEML' A
#
# COMPACT_ATOMS: atom_id res chain seq x y z
N MET A 1 12.70 -8.36 -15.86
CA MET A 1 12.55 -7.42 -14.74
C MET A 1 12.12 -6.09 -15.33
N ALA A 2 10.96 -5.58 -14.92
CA ALA A 2 10.46 -4.28 -15.40
C ALA A 2 10.67 -3.25 -14.29
N THR A 3 11.11 -2.05 -14.67
CA THR A 3 11.19 -0.89 -13.78
C THR A 3 10.25 0.16 -14.35
N VAL A 4 9.40 0.74 -13.50
CA VAL A 4 8.46 1.79 -13.88
C VAL A 4 8.79 3.02 -13.04
N ASN A 5 9.03 4.14 -13.70
CA ASN A 5 9.16 5.44 -13.04
C ASN A 5 7.80 6.13 -13.04
N ILE A 6 7.32 6.54 -11.87
CA ILE A 6 6.05 7.24 -11.73
C ILE A 6 6.35 8.63 -11.15
N PRO A 7 6.17 9.71 -11.93
CA PRO A 7 6.39 11.05 -11.43
C PRO A 7 5.32 11.45 -10.41
N ALA A 8 5.62 12.46 -9.59
CA ALA A 8 4.64 13.03 -8.69
C ALA A 8 3.37 13.46 -9.44
N ASN A 9 2.21 13.28 -8.80
CA ASN A 9 0.89 13.64 -9.31
C ASN A 9 0.40 12.83 -10.52
N ALA A 10 1.08 11.75 -10.93
CA ALA A 10 0.55 10.80 -11.90
C ALA A 10 -0.36 9.77 -11.19
N PRO A 11 -1.67 9.71 -11.49
CA PRO A 11 -2.55 8.67 -10.96
C PRO A 11 -2.05 7.27 -11.32
N HIS A 12 -1.94 6.38 -10.33
CA HIS A 12 -1.49 5.02 -10.55
C HIS A 12 -2.04 4.04 -9.50
N HIS A 13 -2.14 2.77 -9.88
CA HIS A 13 -2.45 1.67 -8.97
C HIS A 13 -1.74 0.40 -9.45
N PHE A 14 -1.56 -0.56 -8.55
CA PHE A 14 -0.95 -1.85 -8.86
C PHE A 14 -1.90 -2.98 -8.48
N ARG A 15 -1.96 -4.00 -9.33
CA ARG A 15 -2.73 -5.22 -9.08
C ARG A 15 -1.88 -6.44 -9.40
N ASN A 16 -1.80 -7.38 -8.46
CA ASN A 16 -1.25 -8.69 -8.75
C ASN A 16 -2.27 -9.47 -9.60
N VAL A 17 -1.89 -9.83 -10.82
CA VAL A 17 -2.72 -10.61 -11.77
C VAL A 17 -2.24 -12.05 -11.95
N ALA A 18 -1.20 -12.47 -11.22
CA ALA A 18 -0.70 -13.83 -11.28
C ALA A 18 -1.66 -14.80 -10.57
N GLY A 19 -1.83 -16.01 -11.12
CA GLY A 19 -2.67 -17.06 -10.52
C GLY A 19 -2.13 -17.62 -9.19
N SER A 20 -0.87 -17.35 -8.85
CA SER A 20 -0.28 -17.66 -7.55
C SER A 20 0.55 -16.49 -7.03
N PRO A 21 0.27 -15.95 -5.82
CA PRO A 21 1.02 -14.82 -5.25
C PRO A 21 2.45 -15.18 -4.81
N ALA A 22 2.77 -16.47 -4.61
CA ALA A 22 3.96 -16.90 -3.87
C ALA A 22 5.30 -16.46 -4.50
N GLY A 23 5.34 -16.15 -5.80
CA GLY A 23 6.54 -15.71 -6.52
C GLY A 23 6.56 -14.24 -6.94
N VAL A 24 5.50 -13.47 -6.70
CA VAL A 24 5.44 -12.06 -7.14
C VAL A 24 6.06 -11.17 -6.06
N ARG A 25 7.03 -10.37 -6.46
CA ARG A 25 7.73 -9.40 -5.60
C ARG A 25 7.74 -8.04 -6.29
N MET A 26 7.40 -7.00 -5.54
CA MET A 26 7.46 -5.61 -5.98
C MET A 26 8.20 -4.80 -4.91
N LEU A 27 9.20 -4.03 -5.34
CA LEU A 27 9.82 -3.00 -4.52
C LEU A 27 9.26 -1.65 -4.96
N CYS A 28 8.68 -0.91 -4.02
CA CYS A 28 8.21 0.45 -4.24
C CYS A 28 9.10 1.40 -3.43
N THR A 29 9.71 2.38 -4.10
CA THR A 29 10.49 3.44 -3.47
C THR A 29 9.80 4.76 -3.71
N CYS A 30 9.50 5.49 -2.65
CA CYS A 30 8.84 6.80 -2.71
C CYS A 30 9.80 7.89 -2.24
N THR A 31 9.82 9.01 -2.96
CA THR A 31 10.54 10.22 -2.57
C THR A 31 9.67 11.44 -2.88
N PRO A 32 9.64 12.47 -2.02
CA PRO A 32 10.26 12.57 -0.69
C PRO A 32 9.64 11.62 0.37
N ALA A 33 10.21 11.58 1.57
CA ALA A 33 9.79 10.70 2.67
C ALA A 33 8.35 10.96 3.18
N GLY A 34 7.80 9.99 3.93
CA GLY A 34 6.50 10.06 4.61
C GLY A 34 5.59 8.86 4.33
N GLN A 35 5.77 8.18 3.20
CA GLN A 35 4.92 7.05 2.80
C GLN A 35 5.03 5.85 3.76
N ASP A 36 6.21 5.63 4.32
CA ASP A 36 6.49 4.63 5.34
C ASP A 36 5.67 4.85 6.63
N GLU A 37 5.59 6.11 7.10
CA GLU A 37 4.77 6.45 8.26
C GLU A 37 3.27 6.29 7.95
N PHE A 38 2.82 6.68 6.76
CA PHE A 38 1.44 6.46 6.31
C PHE A 38 1.06 4.98 6.40
N PHE A 39 1.90 4.08 5.88
CA PHE A 39 1.66 2.64 5.98
C PHE A 39 1.61 2.15 7.43
N ARG A 40 2.47 2.67 8.32
CA ARG A 40 2.46 2.31 9.74
C ARG A 40 1.18 2.74 10.46
N ARG A 41 0.54 3.82 10.03
CA ARG A 41 -0.72 4.31 10.63
C ARG A 41 -1.96 3.62 10.05
N VAL A 42 -1.90 3.20 8.78
CA VAL A 42 -3.03 2.58 8.07
C VAL A 42 -3.06 1.06 8.25
N GLY A 43 -1.91 0.40 8.13
CA GLY A 43 -1.78 -1.05 8.12
C GLY A 43 -1.58 -1.68 9.50
N ASP A 44 -1.46 -3.01 9.50
CA ASP A 44 -1.11 -3.79 10.68
C ASP A 44 0.36 -4.19 10.62
N GLU A 45 1.04 -4.14 11.76
CA GLU A 45 2.39 -4.68 11.88
C GLU A 45 2.33 -6.21 11.81
N VAL A 46 3.17 -6.79 10.94
CA VAL A 46 3.28 -8.25 10.76
C VAL A 46 4.63 -8.74 11.26
N ALA A 47 4.68 -9.98 11.74
CA ALA A 47 5.88 -10.54 12.37
C ALA A 47 7.11 -10.64 11.47
N SER A 48 6.93 -10.75 10.15
CA SER A 48 8.04 -10.77 9.17
C SER A 48 7.55 -10.46 7.75
N MET A 49 8.49 -10.20 6.84
CA MET A 49 8.20 -10.01 5.40
C MET A 49 7.59 -11.25 4.68
N HIS A 50 7.59 -12.41 5.35
CA HIS A 50 7.01 -13.66 4.83
C HIS A 50 5.74 -14.07 5.57
N ALA A 51 5.28 -13.30 6.56
CA ALA A 51 4.03 -13.57 7.23
C ALA A 51 2.85 -13.47 6.24
N PRO A 52 1.83 -14.35 6.36
CA PRO A 52 0.61 -14.19 5.58
C PRO A 52 -0.07 -12.86 5.92
N PRO A 53 -0.87 -12.28 5.00
CA PRO A 53 -1.68 -11.12 5.34
C PRO A 53 -2.65 -11.46 6.48
N PRO A 54 -2.92 -10.53 7.40
CA PRO A 54 -3.90 -10.76 8.46
C PRO A 54 -5.28 -11.06 7.83
N PRO A 55 -6.05 -12.01 8.37
CA PRO A 55 -7.43 -12.21 7.95
C PRO A 55 -8.24 -11.00 8.41
N LEU A 56 -8.87 -10.30 7.47
CA LEU A 56 -9.69 -9.12 7.76
C LEU A 56 -11.14 -9.38 7.37
N THR A 57 -12.06 -8.95 8.23
CA THR A 57 -13.48 -8.82 7.91
C THR A 57 -13.72 -7.64 6.96
N ASP A 58 -14.88 -7.61 6.30
CA ASP A 58 -15.26 -6.48 5.44
C ASP A 58 -15.33 -5.16 6.21
N VAL A 59 -15.75 -5.21 7.49
CA VAL A 59 -15.80 -4.04 8.38
C VAL A 59 -14.40 -3.50 8.64
N GLU A 60 -13.46 -4.39 8.90
CA GLU A 60 -12.04 -4.08 9.12
C GLU A 60 -11.36 -3.52 7.86
N VAL A 61 -11.70 -4.05 6.68
CA VAL A 61 -11.24 -3.50 5.40
C VAL A 61 -11.81 -2.09 5.19
N ALA A 62 -13.11 -1.90 5.43
CA ALA A 62 -13.76 -0.60 5.28
C ALA A 62 -13.19 0.46 6.24
N GLU A 63 -12.92 0.08 7.50
CA GLU A 63 -12.29 0.95 8.49
C GLU A 63 -10.89 1.40 8.03
N ARG A 64 -10.03 0.48 7.58
CA ARG A 64 -8.69 0.81 7.07
C ARG A 64 -8.75 1.71 5.85
N ARG A 65 -9.70 1.49 4.92
CA ARG A 65 -9.91 2.35 3.75
C ARG A 65 -10.30 3.77 4.16
N ARG A 66 -11.21 3.91 5.13
CA ARG A 66 -11.59 5.21 5.67
C ARG A 66 -10.39 5.91 6.33
N ARG A 67 -9.67 5.20 7.20
CA ARG A 67 -8.47 5.73 7.86
C ARG A 67 -7.41 6.18 6.85
N ALA A 68 -7.21 5.41 5.79
CA ALA A 68 -6.30 5.76 4.70
C ALA A 68 -6.73 7.05 4.00
N ALA A 69 -8.01 7.19 3.66
CA ALA A 69 -8.55 8.40 3.04
C ALA A 69 -8.42 9.63 3.97
N ASP A 70 -8.70 9.49 5.25
CA ASP A 70 -8.61 10.57 6.24
C ASP A 70 -7.15 11.06 6.42
N LEU A 71 -6.19 10.12 6.38
CA LEU A 71 -4.76 10.43 6.53
C LEU A 71 -4.10 10.91 5.23
N ALA A 72 -4.59 10.53 4.07
CA ALA A 72 -3.92 10.76 2.77
C ALA A 72 -3.46 12.21 2.53
N PRO A 73 -4.25 13.26 2.85
CA PRO A 73 -3.82 14.65 2.66
C PRO A 73 -2.57 15.03 3.47
N TRP A 74 -2.38 14.44 4.66
CA TRP A 74 -1.21 14.68 5.51
C TRP A 74 0.09 14.14 4.89
N TYR A 75 -0.04 13.21 3.95
CA TYR A 75 1.07 12.54 3.27
C TYR A 75 1.17 12.92 1.79
N ARG A 76 0.50 13.99 1.36
CA ARG A 76 0.45 14.43 -0.05
C ARG A 76 -0.03 13.32 -1.00
N THR A 77 -0.94 12.48 -0.52
CA THR A 77 -1.61 11.44 -1.30
C THR A 77 -3.06 11.85 -1.53
N GLU A 78 -3.56 11.55 -2.73
CA GLU A 78 -4.97 11.65 -3.09
C GLU A 78 -5.46 10.26 -3.49
N MET A 79 -6.58 9.82 -2.91
CA MET A 79 -7.20 8.54 -3.22
C MET A 79 -8.28 8.79 -4.27
N LEU A 80 -8.12 8.18 -5.46
CA LEU A 80 -9.01 8.33 -6.61
C LEU A 80 -9.96 7.14 -6.78
#